data_AF-A0AAD5YHU5-F1
#
_entry.id   AF-A0AAD5YHU5-F1
#
_cell.length_a   1.000
_cell.length_b   1.000
_cell.length_c   1.000
_cell.angle_alpha   90.00
_cell.angle_beta   90.00
_cell.angle_gamma   90.00
#
_symmetry.space_group_name_H-M   'P 1'
#
loop_
_entity.id
_entity.type
_entity.pdbx_description
1 polymer ?
#
loop_
_entity_poly.entity_id
_entity_poly.type
_entity_poly.pdbx_seq_one_letter_code
_entity_poly.pdbx_strand_id
1 'polypeptide(L)'
;MLFTLYPFLIFLLISVPATVSACEDDCMDGVTNAFLQKYNQGPLENAITKIAQEVSGLIPSHPSLATSRNLIQPILDAYQNVAFENLRTSIFPDFFHGKCQQNGIIPPGCPNPDCPVVCGTPGSLVHFYPKLRYIVYNSTRHSLSMFTNPRSKPYQQALQAVEDAANSANGPERRSLRFFPRSLLDPYDQPETKVKSEHPDIPSQFLAIISGMLSRLLEACGGSAEGSTNGLPLCSWEQQLKEYILSYP
;
A
#
# COMPACT_ATOMS: atom_id res chain seq x y z
N MET A 1 53.82 -56.83 10.14
CA MET A 1 52.91 -56.41 11.23
C MET A 1 52.96 -54.89 11.33
N LEU A 2 52.02 -54.19 10.71
CA LEU A 2 51.78 -52.75 10.90
C LEU A 2 50.27 -52.54 10.79
N PHE A 3 49.64 -52.21 11.92
CA PHE A 3 48.20 -52.02 12.05
C PHE A 3 47.80 -50.60 11.61
N THR A 4 47.09 -50.56 10.48
CA THR A 4 45.84 -49.85 10.18
C THR A 4 45.23 -48.82 11.15
N LEU A 5 44.70 -47.74 10.52
CA LEU A 5 43.44 -47.01 10.78
C LEU A 5 43.39 -46.04 11.97
N TYR A 6 43.37 -44.71 11.70
CA TYR A 6 42.28 -43.78 12.07
C TYR A 6 42.62 -42.31 11.66
N PRO A 7 41.97 -41.76 10.61
CA PRO A 7 41.62 -40.35 10.66
C PRO A 7 40.23 -40.13 10.04
N PHE A 8 39.15 -40.54 10.71
CA PHE A 8 37.79 -40.31 10.19
C PHE A 8 36.74 -40.12 11.30
N LEU A 9 37.10 -39.49 12.41
CA LEU A 9 36.19 -39.31 13.55
C LEU A 9 36.25 -37.93 14.20
N ILE A 10 36.38 -36.86 13.41
CA ILE A 10 36.23 -35.47 13.88
C ILE A 10 35.44 -34.68 12.84
N PHE A 11 34.18 -35.06 12.59
CA PHE A 11 33.25 -34.25 11.78
C PHE A 11 31.77 -34.40 12.18
N LEU A 12 31.47 -34.90 13.40
CA LEU A 12 30.12 -35.27 13.82
C LEU A 12 29.49 -34.37 14.90
N LEU A 13 29.99 -33.16 15.14
CA LEU A 13 29.48 -32.27 16.21
C LEU A 13 29.24 -30.81 15.79
N ILE A 14 28.80 -30.58 14.56
CA ILE A 14 28.26 -29.27 14.14
C ILE A 14 26.85 -29.48 13.59
N SER A 15 25.93 -29.97 14.43
CA SER A 15 24.48 -29.93 14.15
C SER A 15 23.88 -28.66 14.78
N VAL A 16 24.19 -27.52 14.14
CA VAL A 16 23.25 -26.47 13.69
C VAL A 16 22.21 -25.90 14.69
N PRO A 17 22.33 -24.63 15.11
CA PRO A 17 21.21 -23.83 15.65
C PRO A 17 20.37 -23.10 14.56
N ALA A 18 20.53 -23.42 13.27
CA ALA A 18 19.86 -22.70 12.16
C ALA A 18 18.36 -23.00 12.00
N THR A 19 17.79 -24.02 12.69
CA THR A 19 16.37 -24.35 12.55
C THR A 19 15.44 -23.34 13.22
N VAL A 20 15.92 -22.59 14.22
CA VAL A 20 15.09 -21.60 14.95
C VAL A 20 15.05 -20.25 14.22
N SER A 21 16.10 -19.90 13.48
CA SER A 21 16.16 -18.63 12.74
C SER A 21 15.20 -18.61 11.54
N ALA A 22 15.01 -19.75 10.87
CA ALA A 22 14.14 -19.82 9.69
C ALA A 22 12.65 -19.61 10.06
N CYS A 23 12.20 -20.12 11.22
CA CYS A 23 10.83 -19.96 11.67
C CYS A 23 10.46 -18.50 11.98
N GLU A 24 11.43 -17.70 12.42
CA GLU A 24 11.20 -16.29 12.75
C GLU A 24 10.98 -15.44 11.50
N ASP A 25 11.85 -15.59 10.50
CA ASP A 25 11.72 -14.89 9.22
C ASP A 25 10.42 -15.29 8.49
N ASP A 26 10.07 -16.59 8.49
CA ASP A 26 8.81 -17.08 7.90
C ASP A 26 7.59 -16.47 8.60
N CYS A 27 7.62 -16.33 9.94
CA CYS A 27 6.56 -15.66 10.70
C CYS A 27 6.48 -14.17 10.34
N MET A 28 7.61 -13.47 10.30
CA MET A 28 7.66 -12.04 9.97
C MET A 28 7.10 -11.77 8.57
N ASP A 29 7.56 -12.52 7.58
CA ASP A 29 7.14 -12.38 6.19
C ASP A 29 5.68 -12.80 6.01
N GLY A 30 5.27 -13.89 6.66
CA GLY A 30 3.92 -14.41 6.63
C GLY A 30 2.90 -13.45 7.24
N VAL A 31 3.22 -12.84 8.39
CA VAL A 31 2.37 -11.82 9.04
C VAL A 31 2.31 -10.55 8.21
N THR A 32 3.45 -10.09 7.68
CA THR A 32 3.52 -8.91 6.81
C THR A 32 2.63 -9.08 5.58
N ASN A 33 2.75 -10.21 4.87
CA ASN A 33 1.93 -10.52 3.70
C ASN A 33 0.44 -10.62 4.04
N ALA A 34 0.10 -11.22 5.18
CA ALA A 34 -1.30 -11.33 5.61
C ALA A 34 -1.93 -9.93 5.80
N PHE A 35 -1.22 -9.00 6.43
CA PHE A 35 -1.70 -7.62 6.56
C PHE A 35 -1.82 -6.91 5.21
N LEU A 36 -0.81 -7.02 4.34
CA LEU A 36 -0.87 -6.40 3.00
C LEU A 36 -2.06 -6.92 2.21
N GLN A 37 -2.30 -8.23 2.20
CA GLN A 37 -3.43 -8.81 1.50
C GLN A 37 -4.76 -8.24 2.04
N LYS A 38 -4.91 -8.17 3.35
CA LYS A 38 -6.12 -7.63 3.99
C LYS A 38 -6.35 -6.15 3.68
N TYR A 39 -5.30 -5.34 3.69
CA TYR A 39 -5.39 -3.93 3.29
C TYR A 39 -5.73 -3.78 1.81
N ASN A 40 -5.02 -4.50 0.93
CA ASN A 40 -5.20 -4.46 -0.52
C ASN A 40 -6.58 -4.94 -0.96
N GLN A 41 -7.23 -5.84 -0.22
CA GLN A 41 -8.57 -6.35 -0.55
C GLN A 41 -9.71 -5.59 0.15
N GLY A 42 -9.39 -4.68 1.08
CA GLY A 42 -10.39 -3.99 1.90
C GLY A 42 -10.20 -2.48 1.88
N PRO A 43 -9.64 -1.89 2.95
CA PRO A 43 -9.64 -0.44 3.15
C PRO A 43 -8.89 0.33 2.06
N LEU A 44 -7.78 -0.22 1.55
CA LEU A 44 -7.01 0.44 0.50
C LEU A 44 -7.76 0.42 -0.83
N GLU A 45 -8.34 -0.72 -1.21
CA GLU A 45 -9.14 -0.84 -2.43
C GLU A 45 -10.36 0.09 -2.41
N ASN A 46 -11.02 0.23 -1.26
CA ASN A 46 -12.13 1.16 -1.08
C ASN A 46 -11.69 2.62 -1.29
N ALA A 47 -10.52 2.99 -0.75
CA ALA A 47 -9.96 4.33 -0.94
C ALA A 47 -9.59 4.58 -2.41
N ILE A 48 -8.93 3.62 -3.06
CA ILE A 48 -8.53 3.68 -4.48
C ILE A 48 -9.77 3.81 -5.37
N THR A 49 -10.83 3.05 -5.11
CA THR A 49 -12.08 3.09 -5.89
C THR A 49 -12.72 4.47 -5.83
N LYS A 50 -12.80 5.09 -4.65
CA LYS A 50 -13.32 6.46 -4.49
C LYS A 50 -12.46 7.48 -5.25
N ILE A 51 -11.14 7.38 -5.15
CA ILE A 51 -10.21 8.26 -5.88
C ILE A 51 -10.37 8.10 -7.39
N ALA A 52 -10.42 6.87 -7.90
CA ALA A 52 -10.60 6.60 -9.32
C ALA A 52 -11.94 7.12 -9.85
N GLN A 53 -13.00 7.06 -9.05
CA GLN A 53 -14.29 7.66 -9.38
C GLN A 53 -14.19 9.19 -9.48
N GLU A 54 -13.49 9.84 -8.56
CA GLU A 54 -13.27 11.30 -8.59
C GLU A 54 -12.39 11.72 -9.78
N VAL A 55 -11.35 10.96 -10.08
CA VAL A 55 -10.50 11.16 -11.27
C VAL A 55 -11.31 11.00 -12.57
N SER A 56 -12.27 10.06 -12.63
CA SER A 56 -13.19 9.94 -13.77
C SER A 56 -13.98 11.24 -13.99
N GLY A 57 -14.35 11.93 -12.91
CA GLY A 57 -15.06 13.21 -12.96
C GLY A 57 -14.23 14.37 -13.53
N LEU A 58 -12.89 14.27 -13.52
CA LEU A 58 -12.01 15.29 -14.10
C LEU A 58 -11.92 15.22 -15.63
N ILE A 59 -12.28 14.08 -16.22
CA ILE A 59 -12.06 13.79 -17.63
C ILE A 59 -13.41 13.90 -18.35
N PRO A 60 -13.54 14.74 -19.39
CA PRO A 60 -14.82 14.98 -20.07
C PRO A 60 -15.51 13.72 -20.61
N SER A 61 -14.74 12.70 -21.00
CA SER A 61 -15.27 11.43 -21.48
C SER A 61 -15.86 10.54 -20.38
N HIS A 62 -15.73 10.92 -19.11
CA HIS A 62 -16.13 10.12 -17.94
C HIS A 62 -15.71 8.65 -18.05
N PRO A 63 -14.39 8.38 -18.13
CA PRO A 63 -13.88 7.05 -18.38
C PRO A 63 -14.33 6.06 -17.29
N SER A 64 -14.41 4.78 -17.65
CA SER A 64 -14.79 3.72 -16.71
C SER A 64 -13.90 3.70 -15.46
N LEU A 65 -14.40 3.15 -14.35
CA LEU A 65 -13.62 3.02 -13.12
C LEU A 65 -12.27 2.31 -13.34
N ALA A 66 -12.26 1.26 -14.16
CA ALA A 66 -11.04 0.53 -14.49
C ALA A 66 -10.03 1.42 -15.24
N THR A 67 -10.51 2.21 -16.20
CA THR A 67 -9.69 3.18 -16.93
C THR A 67 -9.14 4.26 -15.99
N SER A 68 -9.98 4.85 -15.13
CA SER A 68 -9.53 5.88 -14.18
C SER A 68 -8.56 5.35 -13.14
N ARG A 69 -8.73 4.10 -12.70
CA ARG A 69 -7.76 3.42 -11.84
C ARG A 69 -6.41 3.28 -12.53
N ASN A 70 -6.40 2.92 -13.82
CA ASN A 70 -5.16 2.80 -14.59
C ASN A 70 -4.40 4.14 -14.69
N LEU A 71 -5.09 5.29 -14.65
CA LEU A 71 -4.46 6.61 -14.67
C LEU A 71 -3.67 6.90 -13.38
N ILE A 72 -4.12 6.37 -12.24
CA ILE A 72 -3.41 6.50 -10.96
C ILE A 72 -2.48 5.32 -10.66
N GLN A 73 -2.36 4.36 -11.59
CA GLN A 73 -1.56 3.15 -11.41
C GLN A 73 -0.09 3.43 -11.05
N PRO A 74 0.60 4.47 -11.58
CA PRO A 74 1.98 4.74 -11.17
C PRO A 74 2.16 4.91 -9.66
N ILE A 75 1.18 5.53 -8.98
CA ILE A 75 1.19 5.70 -7.51
C ILE A 75 0.99 4.34 -6.82
N LEU A 76 0.08 3.51 -7.34
CA LEU A 76 -0.22 2.20 -6.79
C LEU A 76 0.95 1.23 -6.95
N ASP A 77 1.60 1.23 -8.11
CA ASP A 77 2.79 0.43 -8.39
C ASP A 77 3.93 0.83 -7.45
N ALA A 78 4.16 2.15 -7.28
CA ALA A 78 5.18 2.65 -6.37
C ALA A 78 4.93 2.24 -4.92
N TYR A 79 3.67 2.30 -4.46
CA TYR A 79 3.29 1.78 -3.16
C TYR A 79 3.55 0.28 -3.04
N GLN A 80 3.07 -0.53 -3.98
CA GLN A 80 3.21 -2.00 -3.95
C GLN A 80 4.68 -2.42 -3.90
N ASN A 81 5.56 -1.72 -4.62
CA ASN A 81 6.99 -2.01 -4.67
C ASN A 81 7.72 -1.79 -3.33
N VAL A 82 7.18 -0.97 -2.42
CA VAL A 82 7.82 -0.70 -1.12
C VAL A 82 6.99 -1.18 0.07
N ALA A 83 5.72 -1.54 -0.14
CA ALA A 83 4.78 -1.82 0.94
C ALA A 83 5.23 -2.97 1.83
N PHE A 84 5.79 -4.03 1.24
CA PHE A 84 6.30 -5.18 2.00
C PHE A 84 7.45 -4.80 2.91
N GLU A 85 8.54 -4.26 2.36
CA GLU A 85 9.72 -3.90 3.16
C GLU A 85 9.43 -2.83 4.21
N ASN A 86 8.66 -1.80 3.86
CA ASN A 86 8.28 -0.76 4.81
C ASN A 86 7.43 -1.32 5.95
N LEU A 87 6.45 -2.17 5.64
CA LEU A 87 5.57 -2.75 6.64
C LEU A 87 6.33 -3.74 7.52
N ARG A 88 7.11 -4.63 6.91
CA ARG A 88 7.97 -5.59 7.60
C ARG A 88 8.84 -4.86 8.59
N THR A 89 9.56 -3.81 8.14
CA THR A 89 10.45 -2.99 8.98
C THR A 89 9.71 -2.29 10.13
N SER A 90 8.54 -1.71 9.82
CA SER A 90 7.72 -0.99 10.81
C SER A 90 7.18 -1.91 11.91
N ILE A 91 6.86 -3.17 11.57
CA ILE A 91 6.47 -4.19 12.55
C ILE A 91 7.73 -4.70 13.26
N PHE A 92 8.76 -5.05 12.51
CA PHE A 92 10.00 -5.68 12.95
C PHE A 92 11.23 -5.08 12.22
N PRO A 93 12.28 -4.59 12.91
CA PRO A 93 12.55 -4.65 14.34
C PRO A 93 12.05 -3.41 15.11
N ASP A 94 11.31 -2.49 14.47
CA ASP A 94 11.01 -1.18 15.08
C ASP A 94 10.18 -1.28 16.37
N PHE A 95 9.25 -2.23 16.44
CA PHE A 95 8.45 -2.47 17.64
C PHE A 95 8.63 -3.89 18.17
N PHE A 96 8.48 -4.90 17.31
CA PHE A 96 8.60 -6.31 17.71
C PHE A 96 10.01 -6.83 17.40
N HIS A 97 10.64 -7.47 18.39
CA HIS A 97 12.04 -7.90 18.30
C HIS A 97 12.21 -9.41 18.34
N GLY A 98 12.85 -9.98 17.32
CA GLY A 98 12.99 -11.43 17.10
C GLY A 98 13.19 -12.35 18.30
N LYS A 99 14.09 -11.98 19.22
CA LYS A 99 14.43 -12.80 20.38
C LYS A 99 13.76 -12.28 21.64
N CYS A 100 12.97 -13.13 22.33
CA CYS A 100 12.54 -12.89 23.71
C CYS A 100 13.71 -13.11 24.69
N GLN A 101 14.79 -12.35 24.53
CA GLN A 101 15.93 -12.39 25.45
C GLN A 101 16.15 -11.00 26.04
N GLN A 102 15.93 -10.86 27.33
CA GLN A 102 16.46 -9.73 28.09
C GLN A 102 17.81 -10.17 28.63
N ASN A 103 18.90 -9.57 28.15
CA ASN A 103 20.27 -9.90 28.58
C ASN A 103 20.65 -11.39 28.40
N GLY A 104 20.15 -12.03 27.34
CA GLY A 104 20.38 -13.45 27.07
C GLY A 104 19.51 -14.42 27.90
N ILE A 105 18.62 -13.92 28.75
CA ILE A 105 17.71 -14.72 29.57
C ILE A 105 16.30 -14.69 28.96
N ILE A 106 15.70 -15.87 28.78
CA ILE A 106 14.29 -16.02 28.41
C ILE A 106 13.46 -15.67 29.64
N PRO A 107 12.63 -14.61 29.61
CA PRO A 107 11.81 -14.25 30.75
C PRO A 107 10.79 -15.37 31.06
N PRO A 108 10.44 -15.57 32.34
CA PRO A 108 9.41 -16.52 32.70
C PRO A 108 8.09 -16.16 32.01
N GLY A 109 7.44 -17.15 31.40
CA GLY A 109 6.21 -16.95 30.64
C GLY A 109 6.37 -16.86 29.13
N CYS A 110 7.45 -17.39 28.53
CA CYS A 110 7.47 -17.72 27.10
C CYS A 110 7.48 -19.25 26.95
N PRO A 111 6.66 -19.86 26.06
CA PRO A 111 5.62 -19.26 25.20
C PRO A 111 4.29 -19.07 25.97
N ASN A 112 3.89 -17.82 26.21
CA ASN A 112 2.56 -17.43 26.69
C ASN A 112 1.97 -16.42 25.69
N PRO A 113 0.78 -16.67 25.10
CA PRO A 113 0.14 -15.73 24.18
C PRO A 113 -0.23 -14.39 24.83
N ASP A 114 -0.28 -14.31 26.16
CA ASP A 114 -0.53 -13.08 26.91
C ASP A 114 0.74 -12.53 27.60
N CYS A 115 1.91 -12.78 27.01
CA CYS A 115 3.16 -12.27 27.56
C CYS A 115 3.29 -10.74 27.33
N PRO A 116 3.47 -9.93 28.38
CA PRO A 116 3.66 -8.48 28.25
C PRO A 116 5.06 -8.10 27.74
N VAL A 117 5.91 -9.07 27.41
CA VAL A 117 7.23 -8.84 26.83
C VAL A 117 7.05 -8.60 25.33
N VAL A 118 7.48 -7.43 24.85
CA VAL A 118 7.50 -7.14 23.42
C VAL A 118 8.66 -7.88 22.76
N CYS A 119 8.39 -9.08 22.26
CA CYS A 119 9.28 -9.80 21.35
C CYS A 119 8.59 -10.08 20.00
N GLY A 120 9.30 -10.64 19.03
CA GLY A 120 8.83 -10.92 17.67
C GLY A 120 8.06 -12.23 17.57
N THR A 121 7.90 -12.94 18.69
CA THR A 121 7.19 -14.21 18.73
C THR A 121 5.69 -14.05 18.46
N PRO A 122 5.04 -15.12 17.97
CA PRO A 122 3.58 -15.15 17.81
C PRO A 122 2.79 -14.65 19.02
N GLY A 123 3.18 -15.04 20.24
CA GLY A 123 2.45 -14.68 21.45
C GLY A 123 2.44 -13.17 21.72
N SER A 124 3.58 -12.50 21.61
CA SER A 124 3.67 -11.05 21.82
C SER A 124 2.95 -10.24 20.73
N LEU A 125 2.95 -10.71 19.48
CA LEU A 125 2.15 -10.11 18.40
C LEU A 125 0.65 -10.16 18.73
N VAL A 126 0.18 -11.28 19.28
CA VAL A 126 -1.21 -11.48 19.72
C VAL A 126 -1.55 -10.61 20.93
N HIS A 127 -0.68 -10.56 21.94
CA HIS A 127 -0.86 -9.72 23.12
C HIS A 127 -0.95 -8.24 22.76
N PHE A 128 -0.05 -7.76 21.92
CA PHE A 128 0.02 -6.36 21.47
C PHE A 128 -0.73 -6.11 20.15
N TYR A 129 -1.71 -6.93 19.80
CA TYR A 129 -2.43 -6.81 18.53
C TYR A 129 -3.03 -5.41 18.28
N PRO A 130 -3.64 -4.71 19.27
CA PRO A 130 -4.12 -3.35 19.05
C PRO A 130 -3.01 -2.40 18.57
N LYS A 131 -1.79 -2.53 19.09
CA LYS A 131 -0.62 -1.75 18.69
C LYS A 131 -0.13 -2.16 17.30
N LEU A 132 -0.05 -3.46 17.03
CA LEU A 132 0.29 -4.01 15.71
C LEU A 132 -0.61 -3.43 14.60
N ARG A 133 -1.93 -3.39 14.84
CA ARG A 133 -2.90 -2.76 13.93
C ARG A 133 -2.56 -1.30 13.60
N TYR A 134 -2.20 -0.50 14.61
CA TYR A 134 -1.83 0.90 14.38
C TYR A 134 -0.49 1.06 13.65
N ILE A 135 0.49 0.20 13.91
CA ILE A 135 1.75 0.18 13.18
C ILE A 135 1.48 -0.04 11.69
N VAL A 136 0.67 -1.06 11.37
CA VAL A 136 0.33 -1.41 9.98
C VAL A 136 -0.38 -0.25 9.28
N TYR A 137 -1.37 0.35 9.93
CA TYR A 137 -2.09 1.50 9.39
C TYR A 137 -1.15 2.70 9.14
N ASN A 138 -0.33 3.06 10.12
CA ASN A 138 0.57 4.21 10.02
C ASN A 138 1.64 3.98 8.96
N SER A 139 2.20 2.77 8.86
CA SER A 139 3.17 2.40 7.84
C SER A 139 2.57 2.49 6.42
N THR A 140 1.34 1.99 6.25
CA THR A 140 0.59 2.09 4.99
C THR A 140 0.33 3.55 4.62
N ARG A 141 -0.21 4.34 5.56
CA ARG A 141 -0.49 5.76 5.39
C ARG A 141 0.78 6.55 5.04
N HIS A 142 1.88 6.28 5.74
CA HIS A 142 3.17 6.92 5.48
C HIS A 142 3.67 6.59 4.08
N SER A 143 3.62 5.32 3.67
CA SER A 143 4.04 4.89 2.33
C SER A 143 3.22 5.58 1.23
N LEU A 144 1.90 5.63 1.36
CA LEU A 144 1.06 6.37 0.41
C LEU A 144 1.41 7.86 0.36
N SER A 145 1.63 8.49 1.52
CA SER A 145 1.95 9.92 1.59
C SER A 145 3.21 10.31 0.80
N MET A 146 4.18 9.40 0.67
CA MET A 146 5.39 9.62 -0.13
C MET A 146 5.08 9.70 -1.62
N PHE A 147 4.16 8.87 -2.11
CA PHE A 147 3.84 8.75 -3.55
C PHE A 147 2.67 9.64 -4.00
N THR A 148 1.90 10.17 -3.05
CA THR A 148 0.90 11.22 -3.31
C THR A 148 1.50 12.62 -3.22
N ASN A 149 2.79 12.76 -2.91
CA ASN A 149 3.46 14.05 -2.85
C ASN A 149 3.62 14.64 -4.27
N PRO A 150 3.29 15.93 -4.51
CA PRO A 150 3.41 16.55 -5.84
C PRO A 150 4.82 16.54 -6.45
N ARG A 151 5.85 16.42 -5.61
CA ARG A 151 7.25 16.34 -6.02
C ARG A 151 7.71 14.92 -6.33
N SER A 152 6.88 13.91 -6.05
CA SER A 152 7.22 12.52 -6.32
C SER A 152 7.02 12.19 -7.81
N LYS A 153 7.90 11.36 -8.35
CA LYS A 153 7.80 10.89 -9.74
C LYS A 153 6.48 10.14 -10.02
N PRO A 154 6.00 9.22 -9.15
CA PRO A 154 4.72 8.54 -9.38
C PRO A 154 3.52 9.49 -9.48
N TYR A 155 3.46 10.52 -8.63
CA TYR A 155 2.44 11.55 -8.71
C TYR A 155 2.47 12.26 -10.06
N GLN A 156 3.65 12.70 -10.51
CA GLN A 156 3.81 13.43 -11.76
C GLN A 156 3.39 12.57 -12.97
N GLN A 157 3.72 11.27 -12.95
CA GLN A 157 3.30 10.33 -13.99
C GLN A 157 1.78 10.14 -14.02
N ALA A 158 1.14 10.02 -12.85
CA ALA A 158 -0.31 9.90 -12.77
C ALA A 158 -1.02 11.19 -13.22
N LEU A 159 -0.50 12.36 -12.83
CA LEU A 159 -1.02 13.66 -13.28
C LEU A 159 -0.94 13.78 -14.81
N GLN A 160 0.22 13.48 -15.40
CA GLN A 160 0.41 13.51 -16.84
C GLN A 160 -0.59 12.59 -17.56
N ALA A 161 -0.80 11.37 -17.04
CA ALA A 161 -1.76 10.43 -17.61
C ALA A 161 -3.21 10.99 -17.59
N VAL A 162 -3.60 11.70 -16.53
CA VAL A 162 -4.91 12.35 -16.44
C VAL A 162 -5.02 13.52 -17.42
N GLU A 163 -3.98 14.35 -17.54
CA GLU A 163 -3.95 15.45 -18.52
C GLU A 163 -4.03 14.94 -19.95
N ASP A 164 -3.27 13.91 -20.30
CA ASP A 164 -3.28 13.28 -21.62
C ASP A 164 -4.67 12.72 -21.95
N ALA A 165 -5.33 12.07 -20.98
CA ALA A 165 -6.68 11.55 -21.12
C ALA A 165 -7.72 12.67 -21.33
N ALA A 166 -7.63 13.75 -20.55
CA ALA A 166 -8.53 14.90 -20.67
C ALA A 166 -8.33 15.66 -22.00
N ASN A 167 -7.10 15.84 -22.44
CA ASN A 167 -6.77 16.48 -23.72
C ASN A 167 -7.23 15.64 -24.91
N SER A 168 -7.09 14.31 -24.81
CA SER A 168 -7.55 13.39 -25.86
C SER A 168 -9.07 13.34 -25.99
N ALA A 169 -9.81 13.52 -24.88
CA ALA A 169 -11.27 13.59 -24.89
C ALA A 169 -11.80 14.87 -25.57
N ASN A 170 -11.02 15.95 -25.54
CA ASN A 170 -11.37 17.23 -26.17
C ASN A 170 -10.83 17.38 -27.60
N GLY A 171 -10.01 16.44 -28.06
CA GLY A 171 -9.52 16.44 -29.44
C GLY A 171 -10.71 16.44 -30.39
N PRO A 172 -10.65 17.18 -31.52
CA PRO A 172 -11.67 17.06 -32.55
C PRO A 172 -11.72 15.57 -32.88
N GLU A 173 -12.84 14.94 -32.53
CA GLU A 173 -13.23 13.64 -33.04
C GLU A 173 -12.74 13.65 -34.47
N ARG A 174 -11.85 12.71 -34.83
CA ARG A 174 -11.47 12.51 -36.23
C ARG A 174 -12.75 12.07 -36.93
N ARG A 175 -13.69 12.98 -37.15
CA ARG A 175 -14.63 12.99 -38.25
C ARG A 175 -13.70 12.86 -39.43
N SER A 176 -13.50 11.63 -39.88
CA SER A 176 -13.06 11.40 -41.24
C SER A 176 -14.07 12.19 -42.06
N LEU A 177 -13.66 13.37 -42.51
CA LEU A 177 -14.45 14.24 -43.36
C LEU A 177 -14.67 13.43 -44.62
N ARG A 178 -15.81 12.72 -44.67
CA ARG A 178 -16.35 12.26 -45.94
C ARG A 178 -16.61 13.54 -46.70
N PHE A 179 -15.71 13.80 -47.65
CA PHE A 179 -15.83 14.70 -48.79
C PHE A 179 -17.25 15.26 -48.97
N PHE A 180 -17.47 16.50 -48.51
CA PHE A 180 -18.58 17.31 -49.00
C PHE A 180 -17.98 18.47 -49.83
N PRO A 181 -18.44 18.65 -51.08
CA PRO A 181 -17.90 19.63 -52.00
C PRO A 181 -18.35 21.05 -51.65
N ARG A 182 -17.48 22.01 -51.98
CA ARG A 182 -17.64 23.47 -51.94
C ARG A 182 -19.01 23.95 -52.45
N SER A 183 -19.70 24.73 -51.63
CA SER A 183 -20.64 25.78 -52.07
C SER A 183 -20.49 26.95 -51.08
N LEU A 184 -19.66 27.94 -51.42
CA LEU A 184 -20.06 29.27 -51.91
C LEU A 184 -20.71 30.17 -50.84
N LEU A 185 -19.85 31.04 -50.30
CA LEU A 185 -20.04 32.48 -50.01
C LEU A 185 -21.16 32.90 -49.05
N ASP A 186 -20.75 33.37 -47.87
CA ASP A 186 -21.45 34.46 -47.17
C ASP A 186 -20.40 35.35 -46.43
N PRO A 187 -20.26 36.65 -46.76
CA PRO A 187 -19.33 37.56 -46.12
C PRO A 187 -20.06 38.41 -45.07
N TYR A 188 -20.27 37.85 -43.87
CA TYR A 188 -20.65 38.66 -42.71
C TYR A 188 -19.69 38.37 -41.55
N ASP A 189 -18.70 39.26 -41.44
CA ASP A 189 -17.63 39.25 -40.45
C ASP A 189 -18.21 39.67 -39.09
N GLN A 190 -18.63 38.68 -38.28
CA GLN A 190 -18.91 38.92 -36.86
C GLN A 190 -17.61 38.75 -36.06
N PRO A 191 -17.27 39.69 -35.17
CA PRO A 191 -16.11 39.56 -34.31
C PRO A 191 -16.33 38.36 -33.39
N GLU A 192 -15.62 37.26 -33.67
CA GLU A 192 -15.55 36.09 -32.81
C GLU A 192 -15.08 36.54 -31.43
N THR A 193 -16.02 36.68 -30.51
CA THR A 193 -15.70 36.76 -29.09
C THR A 193 -15.11 35.41 -28.72
N LYS A 194 -13.78 35.36 -28.66
CA LYS A 194 -13.01 34.25 -28.09
C LYS A 194 -13.45 34.10 -26.64
N VAL A 195 -14.54 33.36 -26.43
CA VAL A 195 -14.91 32.84 -25.12
C VAL A 195 -13.73 31.96 -24.74
N LYS A 196 -12.87 32.46 -23.86
CA LYS A 196 -11.87 31.63 -23.19
C LYS A 196 -12.70 30.54 -22.52
N SER A 197 -12.69 29.33 -23.09
CA SER A 197 -13.15 28.16 -22.37
C SER A 197 -12.30 28.12 -21.10
N GLU A 198 -12.95 28.41 -19.98
CA GLU A 198 -12.37 28.26 -18.66
C GLU A 198 -12.20 26.76 -18.46
N HIS A 199 -11.12 26.22 -19.01
CA HIS A 199 -10.79 24.83 -18.84
C HIS A 199 -10.51 24.62 -17.35
N PRO A 200 -11.17 23.63 -16.71
CA PRO A 200 -10.90 23.31 -15.32
C PRO A 200 -9.40 23.09 -15.12
N ASP A 201 -8.84 23.69 -14.08
CA ASP A 201 -7.44 23.49 -13.68
C ASP A 201 -7.26 22.05 -13.19
N ILE A 202 -6.88 21.15 -14.11
CA ILE A 202 -6.72 19.71 -13.87
C ILE A 202 -5.64 19.46 -12.81
N PRO A 203 -4.43 20.06 -12.88
CA PRO A 203 -3.42 19.90 -11.83
C PRO A 203 -3.93 20.18 -10.41
N SER A 204 -4.62 21.31 -10.20
CA SER A 204 -5.10 21.68 -8.86
C SER A 204 -6.21 20.74 -8.36
N GLN A 205 -7.12 20.32 -9.24
CA GLN A 205 -8.18 19.38 -8.86
C GLN A 205 -7.64 17.97 -8.61
N PHE A 206 -6.71 17.51 -9.43
CA PHE A 206 -6.04 16.22 -9.22
C PHE A 206 -5.28 16.21 -7.90
N LEU A 207 -4.58 17.30 -7.55
CA LEU A 207 -3.95 17.46 -6.25
C LEU A 207 -4.95 17.36 -5.10
N ALA A 208 -6.09 18.04 -5.21
CA ALA A 208 -7.14 18.00 -4.19
C ALA A 208 -7.68 16.57 -3.99
N ILE A 209 -7.89 15.83 -5.08
CA ILE A 209 -8.35 14.42 -5.03
C ILE A 209 -7.28 13.53 -4.40
N ILE A 210 -6.05 13.55 -4.91
CA ILE A 210 -4.97 12.66 -4.47
C ILE A 210 -4.55 12.95 -3.02
N SER A 211 -4.56 14.21 -2.58
CA SER A 211 -4.31 14.55 -1.18
C SER A 211 -5.38 14.03 -0.23
N GLY A 212 -6.60 13.78 -0.73
CA GLY A 212 -7.68 13.08 -0.03
C GLY A 212 -7.49 11.56 0.12
N MET A 213 -6.46 10.95 -0.48
CA MET A 213 -6.24 9.50 -0.40
C MET A 213 -6.05 9.03 1.05
N LEU A 214 -5.31 9.79 1.87
CA LEU A 214 -5.05 9.41 3.27
C LEU A 214 -6.30 9.52 4.14
N SER A 215 -7.16 10.53 3.90
CA SER A 215 -8.42 10.66 4.63
C SER A 215 -9.41 9.57 4.24
N ARG A 216 -9.44 9.16 2.97
CA ARG A 216 -10.25 8.03 2.49
C ARG A 216 -9.81 6.69 3.07
N LEU A 217 -8.49 6.49 3.24
CA LEU A 217 -7.98 5.31 3.92
C LEU A 217 -8.43 5.28 5.38
N LEU A 218 -8.34 6.40 6.10
CA LEU A 218 -8.82 6.52 7.47
C LEU A 218 -10.33 6.25 7.57
N GLU A 219 -11.11 6.86 6.68
CA GLU A 219 -12.56 6.66 6.59
C GLU A 219 -12.89 5.18 6.36
N ALA A 220 -12.17 4.51 5.46
CA ALA A 220 -12.35 3.09 5.17
C ALA A 220 -11.97 2.18 6.35
N CYS A 221 -11.00 2.58 7.18
CA CYS A 221 -10.67 1.89 8.42
C CYS A 221 -11.64 2.16 9.58
N GLY A 222 -12.47 3.21 9.47
CA GLY A 222 -13.29 3.73 10.56
C GLY A 222 -12.45 4.33 11.69
N GLY A 223 -13.02 5.28 12.44
CA GLY A 223 -12.44 5.79 13.69
C GLY A 223 -11.40 6.90 13.54
N SER A 224 -10.47 7.00 14.50
CA SER A 224 -9.41 8.00 14.58
C SER A 224 -8.03 7.36 14.50
N ALA A 225 -7.10 8.03 13.81
CA ALA A 225 -5.69 7.64 13.78
C ALA A 225 -4.97 7.81 15.13
N GLU A 226 -5.70 8.15 16.19
CA GLU A 226 -5.19 8.38 17.54
C GLU A 226 -5.17 7.05 18.30
N GLY A 227 -3.96 6.60 18.63
CA GLY A 227 -3.63 5.23 19.02
C GLY A 227 -4.13 4.73 20.38
N SER A 228 -5.21 5.27 20.96
CA SER A 228 -5.51 5.07 22.38
C SER A 228 -6.39 3.86 22.71
N THR A 229 -7.22 3.34 21.79
CA THR A 229 -7.82 1.98 21.78
C THR A 229 -9.00 1.97 20.79
N ASN A 230 -9.02 1.00 19.86
CA ASN A 230 -10.14 0.79 18.91
C ASN A 230 -10.44 1.90 17.91
N GLY A 231 -9.49 2.81 17.65
CA GLY A 231 -9.65 3.87 16.65
C GLY A 231 -9.64 3.40 15.19
N LEU A 232 -9.50 2.10 14.90
CA LEU A 232 -9.49 1.56 13.53
C LEU A 232 -10.30 0.24 13.44
N PRO A 233 -11.61 0.24 13.76
CA PRO A 233 -12.39 -0.99 13.92
C PRO A 233 -12.56 -1.78 12.62
N LEU A 234 -12.63 -1.13 11.46
CA LEU A 234 -12.80 -1.79 10.16
C LEU A 234 -11.48 -2.25 9.54
N CYS A 235 -10.35 -1.78 10.06
CA CYS A 235 -9.01 -2.29 9.78
C CYS A 235 -8.54 -3.28 10.85
N SER A 236 -9.50 -4.03 11.42
CA SER A 236 -9.24 -5.01 12.46
C SER A 236 -9.67 -6.40 12.00
N TRP A 237 -8.71 -7.25 11.67
CA TRP A 237 -8.93 -8.69 11.41
C TRP A 237 -8.46 -9.53 12.60
N GLU A 238 -8.68 -9.02 13.81
CA GLU A 238 -8.04 -9.48 15.04
C GLU A 238 -8.15 -10.97 15.27
N GLN A 239 -9.36 -11.52 15.26
CA GLN A 239 -9.55 -12.94 15.51
C GLN A 239 -8.80 -13.80 14.49
N GLN A 240 -9.03 -13.55 13.19
CA GLN A 240 -8.42 -14.30 12.10
C GLN A 240 -6.88 -14.19 12.10
N LEU A 241 -6.34 -12.99 12.32
CA LEU A 241 -4.89 -12.79 12.30
C LEU A 241 -4.23 -13.33 13.58
N LYS A 242 -4.88 -13.28 14.74
CA LYS A 242 -4.37 -13.94 15.95
C LYS A 242 -4.27 -15.45 15.77
N GLU A 243 -5.31 -16.09 15.23
CA GLU A 243 -5.31 -17.52 14.92
C GLU A 243 -4.19 -17.88 13.93
N TYR A 244 -4.02 -17.08 12.87
CA TYR A 244 -2.96 -17.26 11.88
C TYR A 244 -1.55 -17.06 12.48
N ILE A 245 -1.35 -16.01 13.27
CA ILE A 245 -0.07 -15.73 13.95
C ILE A 245 0.30 -16.91 14.87
N LEU A 246 -0.66 -17.45 15.63
CA LEU A 246 -0.43 -18.59 16.52
C LEU A 246 -0.22 -19.93 15.80
N SER A 247 -0.35 -19.98 14.47
CA SER A 247 0.00 -21.16 13.68
C SER A 247 1.50 -21.32 13.44
N TYR A 248 2.28 -20.24 13.66
CA TYR A 248 3.74 -20.28 13.60
C TYR A 248 4.32 -20.93 14.87
N PRO A 249 5.39 -21.74 14.74
CA PRO A 249 5.98 -22.48 15.85
C PRO A 249 6.77 -21.61 16.84
#